data_AF-A0A1S3RQ43-F1
#
_entry.id   AF-A0A1S3RQ43-F1
#
_cell.length_a   1.000
_cell.length_b   1.000
_cell.length_c   1.000
_cell.angle_alpha   90.00
_cell.angle_beta   90.00
_cell.angle_gamma   90.00
#
_symmetry.space_group_name_H-M   'P 1'
#
loop_
_entity.id
_entity.type
_entity.pdbx_description
1 polymer ?
#
loop_
_entity_poly.entity_id
_entity_poly.type
_entity_poly.pdbx_seq_one_letter_code
_entity_poly.pdbx_strand_id
1 'polypeptide(L)'
;LVGGEFDLEMNFIIQDSESIGCMVDLLSHCEVTCQAEVWSMFTAILRKSVRNLQTSTEVGLIQQVLSKLSSVDDMIADLLVDMLGVMASYSITVKELKLLFSMLRGDNGIW
;
A
#
# COMPACT_ATOMS: atom_id res chain seq x y z
N LEU A 1 0.69 -39.26 1.62
CA LEU A 1 0.34 -38.13 0.74
C LEU A 1 -0.53 -37.21 1.57
N VAL A 2 0.03 -36.09 1.99
CA VAL A 2 -0.48 -35.26 3.10
C VAL A 2 -1.82 -34.65 2.70
N GLY A 3 -2.91 -35.18 3.28
CA GLY A 3 -4.25 -34.61 3.21
C GLY A 3 -4.46 -33.55 4.30
N GLY A 4 -3.59 -32.55 4.32
CA GLY A 4 -3.86 -31.32 5.07
C GLY A 4 -4.74 -30.43 4.22
N GLU A 5 -5.71 -29.76 4.84
CA GLU A 5 -6.49 -28.69 4.23
C GLU A 5 -5.51 -27.73 3.54
N PHE A 6 -5.60 -27.59 2.23
CA PHE A 6 -4.76 -26.68 1.46
C PHE A 6 -5.24 -25.27 1.82
N ASP A 7 -4.69 -24.72 2.90
CA ASP A 7 -5.09 -23.43 3.43
C ASP A 7 -4.56 -22.33 2.50
N LEU A 8 -5.34 -22.08 1.44
CA LEU A 8 -5.10 -21.00 0.49
C LEU A 8 -5.05 -19.64 1.18
N GLU A 9 -5.59 -19.52 2.41
CA GLU A 9 -5.52 -18.31 3.21
C GLU A 9 -4.09 -18.04 3.70
N MET A 10 -3.28 -19.08 3.98
CA MET A 10 -1.88 -18.92 4.41
C MET A 10 -0.94 -18.44 3.30
N ASN A 11 -1.23 -18.71 2.02
CA ASN A 11 -0.36 -18.32 0.90
C ASN A 11 -0.27 -16.80 0.68
N PHE A 12 -1.28 -16.05 1.13
CA PHE A 12 -1.33 -14.60 0.96
C PHE A 12 -0.94 -13.84 2.22
N ILE A 13 -0.53 -14.52 3.30
CA ILE A 13 -0.13 -13.84 4.54
C ILE A 13 1.30 -13.35 4.42
N ILE A 14 1.47 -12.05 4.64
CA ILE A 14 2.78 -11.41 4.76
C ILE A 14 3.43 -11.94 6.04
N GLN A 15 4.49 -12.74 5.88
CA GLN A 15 5.20 -13.40 6.99
C GLN A 15 6.17 -12.44 7.69
N ASP A 16 6.77 -11.54 6.92
CA ASP A 16 7.74 -10.56 7.40
C ASP A 16 7.26 -9.16 7.05
N SER A 17 7.07 -8.34 8.08
CA SER A 17 6.57 -6.98 7.93
C SER A 17 7.61 -6.05 7.32
N GLU A 18 8.91 -6.28 7.57
CA GLU A 18 10.00 -5.47 7.01
C GLU A 18 10.07 -5.59 5.49
N SER A 19 9.68 -6.76 4.95
CA SER A 19 9.56 -7.00 3.51
C SER A 19 8.63 -6.00 2.79
N ILE A 20 7.64 -5.42 3.48
CA ILE A 20 6.76 -4.39 2.89
C ILE A 20 7.56 -3.11 2.57
N GLY A 21 8.39 -2.64 3.52
CA GLY A 21 9.24 -1.46 3.30
C GLY A 21 10.25 -1.71 2.18
N CYS A 22 10.88 -2.90 2.18
CA CYS A 22 11.78 -3.32 1.11
C CYS A 22 11.09 -3.31 -0.26
N MET A 23 9.85 -3.80 -0.36
CA MET A 23 9.06 -3.75 -1.60
C MET A 23 8.84 -2.32 -2.06
N VAL A 24 8.39 -1.42 -1.17
CA VAL A 24 8.15 0.00 -1.47
C VAL A 24 9.41 0.69 -2.02
N ASP A 25 10.58 0.39 -1.45
CA ASP A 25 11.84 0.99 -1.87
C ASP A 25 12.38 0.36 -3.16
N LEU A 26 12.27 -0.95 -3.32
CA LEU A 26 12.70 -1.66 -4.52
C LEU A 26 11.89 -1.22 -5.75
N LEU A 27 10.57 -1.08 -5.61
CA LEU A 27 9.69 -0.66 -6.71
C LEU A 27 10.03 0.73 -7.26
N SER A 28 10.60 1.63 -6.45
CA SER A 28 11.03 2.95 -6.93
C SER A 28 12.16 2.90 -7.98
N HIS A 29 12.81 1.74 -8.14
CA HIS A 29 13.87 1.50 -9.12
C HIS A 29 13.40 0.64 -10.31
N CYS A 30 12.14 0.22 -10.34
CA CYS A 30 11.58 -0.62 -11.39
C CYS A 30 10.90 0.22 -12.48
N GLU A 31 10.74 -0.36 -13.68
CA GLU A 31 9.92 0.25 -14.73
C GLU A 31 8.45 0.33 -14.31
N VAL A 32 7.73 1.33 -14.84
CA VAL A 32 6.32 1.63 -14.50
C VAL A 32 5.42 0.40 -14.61
N THR A 33 5.60 -0.42 -15.65
CA THR A 33 4.80 -1.65 -15.86
C THR A 33 4.96 -2.64 -14.71
N CYS A 34 6.19 -2.85 -14.24
CA CYS A 34 6.47 -3.74 -13.11
C CYS A 34 5.91 -3.17 -11.80
N GLN A 35 6.05 -1.85 -11.57
CA GLN A 35 5.43 -1.19 -10.43
C GLN A 35 3.91 -1.39 -10.41
N ALA A 36 3.25 -1.20 -11.56
CA ALA A 36 1.81 -1.33 -11.67
C ALA A 36 1.32 -2.76 -11.36
N GLU A 37 2.01 -3.78 -11.88
CA GLU A 37 1.69 -5.18 -11.60
C GLU A 37 1.82 -5.51 -10.12
N VAL A 38 2.96 -5.14 -9.50
CA VAL A 38 3.21 -5.46 -8.09
C VAL A 38 2.27 -4.69 -7.17
N TRP A 39 2.02 -3.40 -7.41
CA TRP A 39 1.07 -2.62 -6.62
C TRP A 39 -0.35 -3.18 -6.74
N SER A 40 -0.78 -3.59 -7.94
CA SER A 40 -2.10 -4.20 -8.15
C SER A 40 -2.24 -5.53 -7.39
N MET A 41 -1.21 -6.39 -7.45
CA MET A 41 -1.18 -7.64 -6.69
C MET A 41 -1.19 -7.39 -5.19
N PHE A 42 -0.38 -6.44 -4.71
CA PHE A 42 -0.28 -6.11 -3.29
C PHE A 42 -1.61 -5.58 -2.74
N THR A 43 -2.28 -4.68 -3.46
CA THR A 43 -3.62 -4.21 -3.11
C THR A 43 -4.63 -5.36 -3.03
N ALA A 44 -4.59 -6.30 -3.97
CA ALA A 44 -5.46 -7.48 -3.93
C ALA A 44 -5.19 -8.38 -2.71
N ILE A 45 -3.93 -8.50 -2.28
CA ILE A 45 -3.51 -9.23 -1.07
C ILE A 45 -4.04 -8.53 0.19
N LEU A 46 -3.96 -7.21 0.27
CA LEU A 46 -4.47 -6.41 1.39
C LEU A 46 -5.99 -6.56 1.54
N ARG A 47 -6.75 -6.48 0.43
CA ARG A 47 -8.22 -6.61 0.44
C ARG A 47 -8.73 -7.94 1.01
N LYS A 48 -7.91 -9.00 0.93
CA LYS A 48 -8.30 -10.35 1.35
C LYS A 48 -7.94 -10.70 2.79
N SER A 49 -7.15 -9.88 3.48
CA SER A 49 -6.58 -10.26 4.77
C SER A 49 -6.46 -9.08 5.73
N VAL A 50 -7.29 -9.10 6.77
CA VAL A 50 -7.20 -8.15 7.89
C VAL A 50 -5.84 -8.24 8.58
N ARG A 51 -5.23 -9.43 8.65
CA ARG A 51 -3.87 -9.59 9.17
C ARG A 51 -2.85 -8.80 8.35
N ASN A 52 -2.93 -8.84 7.02
CA ASN A 52 -2.03 -8.06 6.17
C ASN A 52 -2.27 -6.55 6.30
N LEU A 53 -3.52 -6.12 6.49
CA LEU A 53 -3.85 -4.72 6.77
C LEU A 53 -3.23 -4.26 8.09
N GLN A 54 -3.31 -5.09 9.13
CA GLN A 54 -2.66 -4.83 10.42
C GLN A 54 -1.14 -4.72 10.25
N THR A 55 -0.50 -5.74 9.65
CA THR A 55 0.96 -5.73 9.40
C THR A 55 1.41 -4.50 8.61
N SER A 56 0.65 -4.10 7.59
CA SER A 56 0.94 -2.91 6.79
C SER A 56 0.77 -1.61 7.58
N THR A 57 -0.17 -1.58 8.52
CA THR A 57 -0.37 -0.44 9.43
C THR A 57 0.78 -0.32 10.43
N GLU A 58 1.25 -1.44 10.98
CA GLU A 58 2.35 -1.49 11.96
C GLU A 58 3.67 -0.95 11.40
N VAL A 59 3.92 -1.14 10.09
CA VAL A 59 5.08 -0.57 9.40
C VAL A 59 4.84 0.85 8.87
N GLY A 60 3.67 1.43 9.11
CA GLY A 60 3.34 2.80 8.68
C GLY A 60 3.23 2.96 7.16
N LEU A 61 2.72 1.95 6.45
CA LEU A 61 2.68 1.94 4.98
C LEU A 61 1.94 3.15 4.40
N ILE A 62 0.84 3.59 5.02
CA ILE A 62 0.10 4.79 4.58
C ILE A 62 1.04 6.00 4.53
N GLN A 63 1.81 6.26 5.59
CA GLN A 63 2.74 7.39 5.62
C GLN A 63 3.84 7.25 4.56
N GLN A 64 4.39 6.05 4.38
CA GLN A 64 5.43 5.79 3.36
C GLN A 64 4.90 6.09 1.95
N VAL A 65 3.70 5.61 1.62
CA VAL A 65 3.08 5.81 0.30
C VAL A 65 2.71 7.27 0.07
N LEU A 66 2.08 7.93 1.04
CA LEU A 66 1.73 9.34 0.94
C LEU A 66 2.97 10.21 0.67
N SER A 67 4.14 9.88 1.25
CA SER A 67 5.37 10.64 1.02
C SER A 67 5.95 10.53 -0.40
N LYS A 68 5.55 9.50 -1.16
CA LYS A 68 6.04 9.24 -2.52
C LYS A 68 5.04 9.68 -3.60
N LEU A 69 3.78 9.93 -3.23
CA LEU A 69 2.66 10.12 -4.15
C LEU A 69 2.89 11.26 -5.16
N SER A 70 3.55 12.35 -4.77
CA SER A 70 3.84 13.49 -5.65
C SER A 70 5.03 13.27 -6.62
N SER A 71 5.71 12.13 -6.54
CA SER A 71 6.94 11.85 -7.28
C SER A 71 6.84 10.67 -8.24
N VAL A 72 5.74 9.93 -8.19
CA VAL A 72 5.49 8.77 -9.05
C VAL A 72 4.74 9.17 -10.31
N ASP A 73 4.74 8.30 -11.32
CA ASP A 73 3.92 8.43 -12.52
C ASP A 73 2.43 8.42 -12.18
N ASP A 74 1.60 9.15 -12.97
CA ASP A 74 0.15 9.27 -12.75
C ASP A 74 -0.55 7.91 -12.63
N MET A 75 -0.15 6.93 -13.45
CA MET A 75 -0.70 5.57 -13.39
C MET A 75 -0.42 4.91 -12.04
N ILE A 76 0.78 5.11 -11.51
CA ILE A 76 1.17 4.56 -10.21
C ILE A 76 0.48 5.32 -9.09
N ALA A 77 0.33 6.65 -9.22
CA ALA A 77 -0.42 7.46 -8.26
C ALA A 77 -1.87 6.95 -8.11
N ASP A 78 -2.56 6.66 -9.22
CA ASP A 78 -3.93 6.11 -9.20
C ASP A 78 -4.01 4.78 -8.44
N LEU A 79 -3.05 3.86 -8.68
CA LEU A 79 -2.99 2.58 -7.98
C LEU A 79 -2.70 2.75 -6.48
N LEU A 80 -1.80 3.67 -6.13
CA LEU A 80 -1.48 3.98 -4.74
C LEU A 80 -2.67 4.62 -4.02
N VAL A 81 -3.46 5.47 -4.69
CA VAL A 81 -4.70 6.04 -4.14
C VAL A 81 -5.75 4.95 -3.88
N ASP A 82 -5.94 4.00 -4.80
CA ASP A 82 -6.83 2.86 -4.55
C ASP A 82 -6.39 2.04 -3.33
N MET A 83 -5.09 1.74 -3.24
CA MET A 83 -4.52 1.00 -2.12
C MET A 83 -4.66 1.74 -0.78
N LEU A 84 -4.39 3.05 -0.77
CA LEU A 84 -4.61 3.92 0.38
C LEU A 84 -6.08 3.90 0.82
N GLY A 85 -7.03 3.85 -0.12
CA GLY A 85 -8.46 3.68 0.17
C GLY A 85 -8.75 2.38 0.92
N VAL A 86 -8.14 1.26 0.49
CA VAL A 86 -8.26 -0.03 1.20
C VAL A 86 -7.72 0.09 2.63
N MET A 87 -6.51 0.61 2.79
CA MET A 87 -5.90 0.73 4.11
C MET A 87 -6.68 1.68 5.03
N ALA A 88 -7.07 2.84 4.53
CA ALA A 88 -7.81 3.84 5.31
C ALA A 88 -9.21 3.36 5.72
N SER A 89 -9.84 2.48 4.93
CA SER A 89 -11.11 1.83 5.29
C SER A 89 -10.97 0.88 6.50
N TYR A 90 -9.76 0.33 6.71
CA TYR A 90 -9.41 -0.47 7.88
C TYR A 90 -8.97 0.40 9.06
N SER A 91 -7.99 1.29 8.83
CA SER A 91 -7.44 2.18 9.86
C SER A 91 -6.73 3.36 9.22
N ILE A 92 -6.96 4.56 9.76
CA ILE A 92 -6.19 5.75 9.43
C ILE A 92 -6.00 6.60 10.69
N THR A 93 -4.77 7.07 10.90
CA THR A 93 -4.45 7.95 12.02
C THR A 93 -4.75 9.41 11.68
N VAL A 94 -4.91 10.25 12.72
CA VAL A 94 -5.06 11.71 12.54
C VAL A 94 -3.83 12.31 11.84
N LYS A 95 -2.64 11.75 12.03
CA LYS A 95 -1.40 12.21 11.38
C LYS A 95 -1.45 11.96 9.87
N GLU A 96 -1.82 10.76 9.46
CA GLU A 96 -1.94 10.38 8.05
C GLU A 96 -3.06 11.14 7.35
N LEU A 97 -4.20 11.33 8.02
CA LEU A 97 -5.29 12.14 7.49
C LEU A 97 -4.86 13.59 7.25
N LYS A 98 -4.09 14.18 8.17
CA LYS A 98 -3.51 15.52 7.97
C LYS A 98 -2.53 15.56 6.80
N LEU A 99 -1.73 14.51 6.62
CA LEU A 99 -0.79 14.41 5.50
C LEU A 99 -1.54 14.32 4.16
N LEU A 100 -2.58 13.49 4.08
CA LEU A 100 -3.45 13.40 2.90
C LEU A 100 -4.05 14.77 2.55
N PHE A 101 -4.64 15.47 3.52
CA PHE A 101 -5.19 16.81 3.29
C PHE A 101 -4.12 17.85 2.91
N SER A 102 -2.88 17.70 3.37
CA SER A 102 -1.80 18.60 2.98
C SER A 102 -1.43 18.46 1.51
N MET A 103 -1.59 17.27 0.92
CA MET A 103 -1.35 17.04 -0.51
C MET A 103 -2.52 17.50 -1.39
N LEU A 104 -3.74 17.53 -0.86
CA LEU A 104 -4.91 18.08 -1.55
C LEU A 104 -4.92 19.62 -1.58
N ARG A 105 -4.15 20.27 -0.71
CA ARG A 105 -3.95 21.72 -0.79
C ARG A 105 -3.07 21.99 -2.01
N GLY A 106 -3.68 22.42 -3.10
CA GLY A 106 -2.97 22.89 -4.27
C GLY A 106 -1.97 23.98 -3.91
N ASP A 107 -0.90 24.05 -4.70
CA ASP A 107 0.18 25.00 -4.50
C ASP A 107 -0.41 26.43 -4.52
N ASN A 108 -0.12 27.23 -3.48
CA ASN A 108 -0.70 28.56 -3.25
C ASN A 108 -2.22 28.64 -2.95
N GLY A 109 -2.87 27.56 -2.50
CA GLY A 109 -4.25 27.62 -1.99
C GLY A 109 -5.32 27.73 -3.07
N ILE A 110 -5.00 27.30 -4.30
CA ILE A 110 -5.94 27.21 -5.41
C ILE A 110 -6.29 25.73 -5.60
N TRP A 111 -7.59 25.44 -5.69
CA TRP A 111 -8.15 24.11 -5.98
C TRP A 111 -8.26 23.88 -7.48
#